data_AF-A0A8F7GLE9-F1
#
_entry.id   AF-A0A8F7GLE9-F1
#
_cell.length_a   1.000
_cell.length_b   1.000
_cell.length_c   1.000
_cell.angle_alpha   90.00
_cell.angle_beta   90.00
_cell.angle_gamma   90.00
#
_symmetry.space_group_name_H-M   'P 1'
#
loop_
_entity.id
_entity.type
_entity.pdbx_description
1 polymer ?
#
loop_
_entity_poly.entity_id
_entity_poly.type
_entity_poly.pdbx_seq_one_letter_code
_entity_poly.pdbx_strand_id
1 'polypeptide(L)' 'MTASYLPSIFVPLVGLVFPAITMAFLFLYIERDEIL' A
#
# COMPACT_ATOMS: atom_id res chain seq x y z
N MET A 1 -24.19 -4.70 -16.30
CA MET A 1 -22.81 -5.17 -16.00
C MET A 1 -21.80 -4.07 -16.26
N THR A 2 -21.97 -2.90 -15.66
CA THR A 2 -21.00 -1.81 -15.76
C THR A 2 -19.90 -2.04 -14.72
N ALA A 3 -18.65 -1.78 -15.11
CA ALA A 3 -17.48 -1.77 -14.21
C ALA A 3 -17.02 -3.13 -13.64
N SER A 4 -17.28 -4.25 -14.33
CA SER A 4 -16.75 -5.57 -13.98
C SER A 4 -15.21 -5.68 -14.02
N TYR A 5 -14.52 -4.70 -14.60
CA TYR A 5 -13.06 -4.59 -14.64
C TYR A 5 -12.45 -3.92 -13.40
N LEU A 6 -13.26 -3.34 -12.50
CA LEU A 6 -12.75 -2.67 -11.30
C LEU A 6 -12.03 -3.64 -10.35
N PRO A 7 -12.52 -4.88 -10.09
CA PRO A 7 -11.81 -5.82 -9.24
C PRO A 7 -10.39 -6.12 -9.74
N SER A 8 -10.19 -6.29 -11.05
CA SER A 8 -8.86 -6.54 -11.61
C SER A 8 -7.87 -5.39 -11.44
N ILE A 9 -8.35 -4.17 -11.16
CA ILE A 9 -7.50 -2.99 -10.90
C ILE A 9 -7.31 -2.81 -9.40
N PHE A 10 -8.41 -2.81 -8.63
CA PHE A 10 -8.36 -2.47 -7.20
C PHE A 10 -7.85 -3.60 -6.32
N VAL A 11 -8.05 -4.87 -6.69
CA VAL A 11 -7.50 -6.00 -5.93
C VAL A 11 -5.97 -5.99 -5.90
N PRO A 12 -5.24 -5.92 -7.03
CA PRO A 12 -3.77 -5.81 -6.96
C PRO A 12 -3.31 -4.47 -6.37
N LEU A 13 -4.03 -3.38 -6.62
CA LEU A 13 -3.68 -2.07 -6.05
C LEU A 13 -3.73 -2.08 -4.51
N VAL A 14 -4.82 -2.57 -3.92
CA VAL A 14 -5.03 -2.57 -2.46
C VAL A 14 -4.39 -3.78 -1.78
N GLY A 15 -4.26 -4.91 -2.49
CA GLY A 15 -3.68 -6.14 -1.94
C GLY A 15 -2.16 -6.24 -2.04
N LEU A 16 -1.53 -5.51 -2.98
CA LEU A 16 -0.09 -5.60 -3.22
C LEU A 16 0.59 -4.22 -3.20
N VAL A 17 0.17 -3.30 -4.06
CA VAL A 17 0.86 -2.02 -4.25
C VAL A 17 0.76 -1.13 -3.01
N PHE A 18 -0.45 -0.89 -2.52
CA PHE A 18 -0.69 -0.06 -1.34
C PHE A 18 -0.04 -0.63 -0.08
N PRO A 19 -0.11 -1.95 0.21
CA PRO A 19 0.64 -2.57 1.30
C PRO A 19 2.14 -2.44 1.14
N ALA A 20 2.71 -2.71 -0.05
CA ALA A 20 4.15 -2.58 -0.28
C ALA A 20 4.64 -1.15 0.00
N ILE A 21 3.91 -0.15 -0.48
CA ILE A 21 4.20 1.27 -0.23
C ILE A 21 4.10 1.59 1.26
N THR A 22 3.00 1.19 1.90
CA THR A 22 2.77 1.45 3.33
C THR A 22 3.85 0.82 4.20
N MET A 23 4.22 -0.44 3.93
CA MET A 23 5.28 -1.13 4.67
C MET A 23 6.64 -0.46 4.49
N ALA A 24 6.99 -0.01 3.28
CA ALA A 24 8.23 0.71 3.04
C ALA A 24 8.27 2.05 3.80
N PHE A 25 7.18 2.81 3.77
CA PHE A 25 7.09 4.07 4.52
C PHE A 25 7.11 3.84 6.03
N LEU A 26 6.39 2.84 6.54
CA LEU A 26 6.42 2.49 7.96
C LEU A 26 7.80 2.04 8.41
N PHE A 27 8.50 1.25 7.60
CA PHE A 27 9.89 0.87 7.87
C PHE A 27 10.77 2.12 7.98
N LEU A 28 10.70 3.01 6.99
CA LEU A 28 11.48 4.26 7.02
C LEU A 28 11.12 5.15 8.20
N TYR A 29 9.87 5.16 8.66
CA TYR A 29 9.40 5.93 9.82
C TYR A 29 9.94 5.33 11.13
N ILE A 30 9.91 4.01 11.29
CA ILE A 30 10.41 3.31 12.49
C ILE A 30 11.93 3.45 12.60
N GLU A 31 12.64 3.38 11.47
CA GLU A 31 14.10 3.57 11.40
C GLU A 31 14.52 5.04 11.51
N ARG A 32 13.59 6.00 11.60
CA ARG A 32 13.99 7.36 12.00
C ARG A 32 14.39 7.30 13.47
N ASP A 33 15.67 7.51 13.75
CA ASP A 33 16.22 7.79 15.09
C ASP A 33 15.76 9.15 15.65
N GLU A 34 14.50 9.55 15.42
CA GLU A 34 13.85 10.62 16.18
C GLU A 34 13.19 9.98 17.40
N ILE A 35 14.04 9.59 18.35
CA ILE A 35 13.65 9.49 19.75
C ILE A 35 13.60 10.95 20.23
N LEU A 36 12.40 11.49 20.43
CA LEU A 36 12.21 12.79 21.09
C LEU A 36 13.01 12.87 22.39
#